data_AF-A0A949WAK6-F1
#
_entry.id   AF-A0A949WAK6-F1
#
_cell.length_a   1.000
_cell.length_b   1.000
_cell.length_c   1.000
_cell.angle_alpha   90.00
_cell.angle_beta   90.00
_cell.angle_gamma   90.00
#
_symmetry.space_group_name_H-M   'P 1'
#
loop_
_entity.id
_entity.type
_entity.pdbx_description
1 polymer ?
#
loop_
_entity_poly.entity_id
_entity_poly.type
_entity_poly.pdbx_seq_one_letter_code
_entity_poly.pdbx_strand_id
1 'polypeptide(L)'
;MSEKSPVNWDELEAKPEFRSLLGRKARFIVSATIFFMSYYLALPILVGYFPDLMKKQVLGKVNIAYVFALSQFLMAWIIAFIYVRKASRWDKEAAEVIKGHH
;
A
#
# COMPACT_ATOMS: atom_id res chain seq x y z
N MET A 1 -14.28 -25.79 -25.05
CA MET A 1 -14.63 -24.54 -24.33
C MET A 1 -14.04 -24.72 -22.93
N SER A 2 -13.02 -23.94 -22.57
CA SER A 2 -12.22 -24.17 -21.35
C SER A 2 -13.04 -23.78 -20.11
N GLU A 3 -13.58 -24.77 -19.40
CA GLU A 3 -14.16 -24.59 -18.07
C GLU A 3 -13.02 -24.30 -17.09
N LYS A 4 -12.87 -23.03 -16.69
CA LYS A 4 -12.17 -22.70 -15.46
C LYS A 4 -13.00 -23.24 -14.31
N SER A 5 -12.67 -24.43 -13.81
CA SER A 5 -13.23 -24.96 -12.57
C SER A 5 -13.23 -23.85 -11.52
N PRO A 6 -14.34 -23.64 -10.77
CA PRO A 6 -14.36 -22.64 -9.72
C PRO A 6 -13.26 -23.01 -8.73
N VAL A 7 -12.28 -22.11 -8.58
CA VAL A 7 -11.20 -22.29 -7.61
C VAL A 7 -11.86 -22.59 -6.27
N ASN A 8 -11.62 -23.78 -5.72
CA ASN A 8 -12.21 -24.20 -4.46
C ASN A 8 -11.46 -23.49 -3.32
N TRP A 9 -11.89 -22.26 -3.04
CA TRP A 9 -11.23 -21.35 -2.10
C TRP A 9 -11.13 -21.94 -0.69
N ASP A 10 -12.09 -22.77 -0.29
CA ASP A 10 -12.16 -23.40 1.04
C ASP A 10 -11.01 -24.40 1.28
N GLU A 11 -10.64 -25.20 0.26
CA GLU A 11 -9.51 -26.14 0.34
C GLU A 11 -8.15 -25.44 0.27
N LEU A 12 -8.08 -24.30 -0.43
CA LEU A 12 -6.87 -23.47 -0.50
C LEU A 12 -6.63 -22.68 0.79
N GLU A 13 -7.69 -22.19 1.43
CA GLU A 13 -7.61 -21.47 2.71
C GLU A 13 -7.24 -22.37 3.88
N ALA A 14 -7.57 -23.66 3.80
CA ALA A 14 -7.19 -24.68 4.79
C ALA A 14 -5.67 -24.94 4.84
N LYS A 15 -4.92 -24.57 3.79
CA LYS A 15 -3.45 -24.76 3.76
C LYS A 15 -2.72 -23.67 4.57
N PRO A 16 -1.94 -24.04 5.61
CA PRO A 16 -1.25 -23.07 6.48
C PRO A 16 -0.27 -22.15 5.74
N GLU A 17 0.34 -22.63 4.64
CA GLU A 17 1.23 -21.84 3.80
C GLU A 17 0.52 -20.68 3.11
N PHE A 18 -0.72 -20.90 2.62
CA PHE A 18 -1.50 -19.88 1.92
C PHE A 18 -1.97 -18.78 2.87
N ARG A 19 -2.37 -19.15 4.09
CA ARG A 19 -2.67 -18.20 5.18
C ARG A 19 -1.45 -17.40 5.61
N SER A 20 -0.26 -18.00 5.64
CA SER A 20 0.98 -17.29 5.98
C SER A 20 1.35 -16.24 4.91
N LEU A 21 1.14 -16.55 3.62
CA LEU A 21 1.37 -15.65 2.50
C LEU A 21 0.39 -14.47 2.53
N LEU A 22 -0.91 -14.74 2.71
CA LEU A 22 -1.93 -13.71 2.86
C LEU A 22 -1.69 -12.84 4.10
N GLY A 23 -1.26 -13.44 5.22
CA GLY A 23 -0.90 -12.70 6.44
C GLY A 23 0.27 -11.75 6.24
N ARG A 24 1.31 -12.16 5.50
CA ARG A 24 2.46 -11.28 5.16
C ARG A 24 2.03 -10.11 4.27
N LYS A 25 1.14 -10.36 3.31
CA LYS A 25 0.58 -9.33 2.43
C LYS A 25 -0.32 -8.37 3.20
N ALA A 26 -1.23 -8.90 4.00
CA ALA A 26 -2.16 -8.12 4.82
C ALA A 26 -1.42 -7.24 5.83
N ARG A 27 -0.39 -7.75 6.53
CA ARG A 27 0.40 -6.95 7.48
C ARG A 27 1.08 -5.75 6.81
N PHE A 28 1.61 -5.94 5.60
CA PHE A 28 2.20 -4.86 4.83
C PHE A 28 1.15 -3.82 4.43
N ILE A 29 0.01 -4.27 3.88
CA ILE A 29 -1.08 -3.37 3.46
C ILE A 29 -1.63 -2.61 4.66
N VAL A 30 -1.94 -3.29 5.76
CA VAL A 30 -2.47 -2.66 6.98
C VAL A 30 -1.51 -1.61 7.53
N SER A 31 -0.20 -1.91 7.59
CA SER A 31 0.79 -0.93 8.02
C SER A 31 0.84 0.28 7.08
N ALA A 32 0.77 0.07 5.76
CA ALA A 32 0.75 1.14 4.78
C ALA A 32 -0.54 1.97 4.88
N THR A 33 -1.70 1.34 5.13
CA THR A 33 -2.98 2.01 5.34
C THR A 33 -2.97 2.87 6.59
N ILE A 34 -2.43 2.37 7.70
CA ILE A 34 -2.30 3.15 8.95
C ILE A 34 -1.41 4.36 8.69
N PHE A 35 -0.24 4.17 8.07
CA PHE A 35 0.65 5.27 7.72
C PHE A 35 -0.01 6.30 6.81
N PHE A 36 -0.68 5.83 5.74
CA PHE A 36 -1.43 6.68 4.81
C PHE A 36 -2.47 7.51 5.55
N MET A 37 -3.26 6.88 6.42
CA MET A 37 -4.33 7.53 7.17
C MET A 37 -3.78 8.56 8.15
N SER A 38 -2.71 8.23 8.89
CA SER A 38 -2.02 9.18 9.77
C SER A 38 -1.46 10.37 8.99
N TYR A 39 -0.83 10.13 7.84
CA TYR A 39 -0.27 11.19 7.01
C TYR A 39 -1.35 12.05 6.35
N TYR A 40 -2.46 11.45 5.94
CA TYR A 40 -3.60 12.16 5.38
C TYR A 40 -4.23 13.10 6.41
N LEU A 41 -4.46 12.60 7.63
CA LEU A 41 -5.02 13.38 8.74
C LEU A 41 -4.03 14.39 9.32
N ALA A 42 -2.73 14.24 9.09
CA ALA A 42 -1.75 15.20 9.53
C ALA A 42 -1.99 16.59 8.91
N LEU A 43 -2.46 16.68 7.66
CA LEU A 43 -2.73 17.97 7.01
C LEU A 43 -3.77 18.82 7.79
N PRO A 44 -5.02 18.37 8.02
CA PRO A 44 -6.00 19.16 8.76
C PRO A 44 -5.59 19.40 10.22
N ILE A 45 -4.89 18.45 10.86
CA ILE A 45 -4.34 18.65 12.20
C ILE A 45 -3.32 19.79 12.20
N LEU A 46 -2.33 19.76 11.30
CA LEU A 46 -1.33 20.82 11.21
C LEU A 46 -1.95 22.17 10.85
N VAL A 47 -2.95 22.19 9.97
CA VAL A 47 -3.67 23.43 9.62
C VAL A 47 -4.45 23.99 10.81
N GLY A 48 -5.07 23.14 11.63
CA GLY A 48 -5.85 23.55 12.80
C GLY A 48 -4.99 24.00 13.99
N TYR A 49 -3.92 23.26 14.30
CA TYR A 49 -3.07 23.53 15.46
C TYR A 49 -1.88 24.44 15.15
N PHE A 50 -1.36 24.43 13.92
CA PHE A 50 -0.19 25.20 13.48
C PHE A 50 -0.46 25.98 12.18
N PRO A 51 -1.50 26.84 12.14
CA PRO A 51 -1.88 27.56 10.93
C PRO A 51 -0.77 28.47 10.39
N ASP A 52 0.05 29.07 11.26
CA ASP A 52 1.12 29.99 10.85
C ASP A 52 2.24 29.27 10.10
N LEU A 53 2.56 28.04 10.49
CA LEU A 53 3.49 27.19 9.76
C LEU A 53 2.91 26.84 8.38
N MET A 54 1.65 26.41 8.33
CA MET A 54 1.01 25.97 7.09
C MET A 54 0.80 27.11 6.08
N LYS A 55 0.66 28.35 6.55
CA LYS A 55 0.56 29.56 5.73
C LYS A 55 1.91 30.06 5.22
N LYS A 56 3.03 29.59 5.79
CA LYS A 56 4.37 30.03 5.39
C LYS A 56 4.59 29.77 3.90
N GLN A 57 4.93 30.82 3.16
CA GLN A 57 5.20 30.76 1.74
C GLN A 57 6.58 30.13 1.50
N VAL A 58 6.64 29.21 0.53
CA VAL A 58 7.86 28.51 0.12
C VAL A 58 8.33 29.04 -1.23
N LEU A 59 7.40 29.20 -2.18
CA LEU A 59 7.70 29.71 -3.51
C LEU A 59 6.54 30.58 -4.03
N GLY A 60 6.72 31.91 -4.02
CA GLY A 60 5.66 32.84 -4.40
C GLY A 60 4.38 32.63 -3.57
N LYS A 61 3.26 32.32 -4.24
CA LYS A 61 1.96 32.06 -3.58
C LYS A 61 1.81 30.64 -3.02
N VAL A 62 2.79 29.75 -3.25
CA VAL A 62 2.76 28.37 -2.75
C VAL A 62 3.23 28.36 -1.30
N ASN A 63 2.36 27.92 -0.39
CA ASN A 63 2.64 27.74 1.03
C ASN A 63 2.91 26.26 1.37
N ILE A 64 3.31 26.01 2.62
CA ILE A 64 3.61 24.67 3.11
C ILE A 64 2.40 23.73 2.98
N ALA A 65 1.17 24.23 3.18
CA ALA A 65 -0.03 23.41 3.00
C ALA A 65 -0.17 22.85 1.58
N TYR A 66 0.10 23.66 0.55
CA TYR A 66 0.09 23.20 -0.83
C TYR A 66 1.19 22.17 -1.11
N VAL A 67 2.40 22.37 -0.56
CA VAL A 67 3.50 21.40 -0.70
C VAL A 67 3.14 20.08 -0.04
N PHE A 68 2.54 20.12 1.15
CA PHE A 68 2.09 18.92 1.86
C PHE A 68 0.95 18.20 1.12
N ALA A 69 -0.01 18.94 0.56
CA ALA A 69 -1.05 18.35 -0.27
C ALA A 69 -0.46 17.65 -1.50
N LEU A 70 0.56 18.25 -2.14
CA LEU A 70 1.24 17.64 -3.28
C LEU A 70 2.04 16.38 -2.87
N SER A 71 2.68 16.39 -1.70
CA SER A 71 3.42 15.22 -1.21
C SER A 71 2.51 14.02 -0.92
N GLN A 72 1.21 14.22 -0.65
CA GLN A 72 0.26 13.11 -0.51
C GLN A 72 0.14 12.27 -1.79
N PHE A 73 0.19 12.89 -2.98
CA PHE A 73 0.18 12.17 -4.25
C PHE A 73 1.44 11.33 -4.44
N LEU A 74 2.60 11.94 -4.18
CA LEU A 74 3.89 11.23 -4.24
C LEU A 74 3.93 10.06 -3.26
N MET A 75 3.44 10.26 -2.03
CA MET A 75 3.32 9.21 -1.03
C MET A 75 2.45 8.04 -1.55
N ALA A 76 1.27 8.33 -2.11
CA ALA A 76 0.39 7.30 -2.64
C ALA A 76 1.06 6.48 -3.76
N TRP A 77 1.75 7.15 -4.68
CA TRP A 77 2.52 6.48 -5.73
C TRP A 77 3.69 5.66 -5.18
N ILE A 78 4.41 6.15 -4.17
CA ILE A 78 5.48 5.39 -3.51
C ILE A 78 4.92 4.11 -2.88
N ILE A 79 3.80 4.20 -2.16
CA ILE A 79 3.15 3.02 -1.56
C ILE A 79 2.72 2.03 -2.65
N ALA A 80 2.09 2.51 -3.72
CA ALA A 80 1.69 1.68 -4.85
C ALA A 80 2.90 1.00 -5.51
N PHE A 81 3.99 1.74 -5.73
CA PHE A 81 5.22 1.21 -6.31
C PHE A 81 5.87 0.14 -5.42
N ILE A 82 5.98 0.41 -4.11
CA ILE A 82 6.50 -0.57 -3.15
C ILE A 82 5.62 -1.82 -3.13
N TYR A 83 4.29 -1.64 -3.17
CA TYR A 83 3.34 -2.76 -3.25
C TYR A 83 3.56 -3.61 -4.51
N VAL A 84 3.62 -3.00 -5.70
CA VAL A 84 3.84 -3.72 -6.97
C VAL A 84 5.18 -4.44 -6.95
N ARG A 85 6.24 -3.80 -6.45
CA ARG A 85 7.56 -4.42 -6.33
C ARG A 85 7.55 -5.60 -5.35
N LYS A 86 6.82 -5.50 -4.24
CA LYS A 86 6.69 -6.58 -3.26
C LYS A 86 5.82 -7.73 -3.80
N ALA A 87 4.73 -7.41 -4.48
CA ALA A 87 3.83 -8.36 -5.13
C ALA A 87 4.56 -9.16 -6.22
N SER A 88 5.33 -8.49 -7.08
CA SER A 88 6.14 -9.16 -8.09
C SER A 88 7.15 -10.15 -7.50
N ARG A 89 7.64 -9.92 -6.28
CA ARG A 89 8.51 -10.86 -5.58
C ARG A 89 7.73 -12.10 -5.11
N TRP A 90 6.51 -11.94 -4.60
CA TRP A 90 5.65 -13.06 -4.24
C TRP A 90 5.19 -13.86 -5.45
N ASP A 91 4.90 -13.19 -6.56
CA ASP A 91 4.51 -13.86 -7.82
C ASP A 91 5.67 -14.71 -8.36
N LYS A 92 6.92 -14.24 -8.22
CA LYS A 92 8.12 -15.04 -8.56
C LYS A 92 8.30 -16.24 -7.64
N GLU A 93 8.14 -16.07 -6.32
CA GLU A 93 8.19 -17.17 -5.34
C GLU A 93 7.11 -18.22 -5.64
N ALA A 94 5.88 -17.80 -5.98
CA ALA A 94 4.79 -18.71 -6.35
C ALA A 94 5.07 -19.47 -7.66
N ALA A 95 5.69 -18.81 -8.66
CA ALA A 95 6.04 -19.43 -9.93
C ALA A 95 7.11 -20.52 -9.80
N GLU A 96 8.05 -20.38 -8.85
CA GLU A 96 9.06 -21.41 -8.58
C GLU A 96 8.46 -22.68 -7.94
N VAL A 97 7.53 -22.51 -6.99
CA VAL A 97 6.86 -23.64 -6.33
C VAL A 97 6.04 -24.48 -7.34
N ILE A 98 5.43 -23.83 -8.33
CA ILE A 98 4.67 -24.53 -9.39
C ILE A 98 5.59 -25.29 -10.35
N LYS A 99 6.80 -24.79 -10.61
CA LYS A 99 7.78 -25.46 -11.49
C LYS A 99 8.50 -26.64 -10.84
N GLY A 100 8.66 -26.65 -9.51
CA GLY A 100 9.28 -27.77 -8.79
C GLY A 100 8.38 -29.00 -8.62
N HIS A 101 7.11 -28.92 -9.03
CA HIS A 101 6.11 -29.98 -8.94
C HIS A 101 5.82 -30.69 -10.28
N HIS A 102 6.78 -30.66 -11.22
CA HIS A 102 6.75 -31.42 -12.47
C HIS A 102 7.93 -32.39 -12.56
#